data_AF-A0A7C3LWV8-F1
#
_entry.id   AF-A0A7C3LWV8-F1
#
_cell.length_a   1.000
_cell.length_b   1.000
_cell.length_c   1.000
_cell.angle_alpha   90.00
_cell.angle_beta   90.00
_cell.angle_gamma   90.00
#
_symmetry.space_group_name_H-M   'P 1'
#
loop_
_entity.id
_entity.type
_entity.pdbx_description
1 polymer ?
#
loop_
_entity_poly.entity_id
_entity_poly.type
_entity_poly.pdbx_seq_one_letter_code
_entity_poly.pdbx_strand_id
1 'polypeptide(L)'
;MRISKRFAALDERPINKDSFVHEWPEVGLIVTDSPYDPKPSLSLSKGRVVEMDGVPREEMDMIDRFIADHALDLSVAAEAMSTPSETFARMLVDINIPRQEIVRLVGGCTAAKLVEIIRQMNVLEMMVALAKMRVRRTPANQAHVTNRKEHPALLAADAAEAALRGFAENETTVGVARYAPFNALAILVGSQVGRGGVLTQCAVEEGVNLRLGFKGLTTYAETLSVYGTEGAFIDGDDTPWSKAFLASAYASRGVKIRFTSGTGSEALMGHSEGRSMLYLEARCLLVTRGAGSQGVQNGSISCVALPESLPGGVRAILAENLLATMLNLECASGNDALASHSDIRKTAKLMCQFIPGTDF
;
A
#
# COMPACT_ATOMS: atom_id res chain seq x y z
N MET A 1 -45.25 -4.44 -16.41
CA MET A 1 -44.38 -5.26 -17.27
C MET A 1 -44.14 -6.61 -16.59
N ARG A 2 -44.16 -7.73 -17.32
CA ARG A 2 -43.75 -9.04 -16.74
C ARG A 2 -42.22 -9.05 -16.66
N ILE A 3 -41.67 -8.80 -15.47
CA ILE A 3 -40.22 -8.91 -15.24
C ILE A 3 -39.85 -10.39 -15.28
N SER A 4 -38.72 -10.71 -15.93
CA SER A 4 -38.18 -12.07 -15.95
C SER A 4 -37.82 -12.51 -14.53
N LYS A 5 -38.31 -13.67 -14.08
CA LYS A 5 -37.96 -14.23 -12.75
C LYS A 5 -36.44 -14.38 -12.56
N ARG A 6 -35.71 -14.63 -13.65
CA ARG A 6 -34.24 -14.68 -13.63
C ARG A 6 -33.64 -13.33 -13.25
N PHE A 7 -34.14 -12.24 -13.82
CA PHE A 7 -33.63 -10.90 -13.52
C PHE A 7 -34.01 -10.46 -12.11
N ALA A 8 -35.24 -10.75 -11.64
CA ALA A 8 -35.62 -10.48 -10.26
C ALA A 8 -34.68 -11.19 -9.25
N ALA A 9 -34.34 -12.47 -9.49
CA ALA A 9 -33.41 -13.20 -8.65
C ALA A 9 -31.96 -12.69 -8.76
N LEU A 10 -31.56 -12.19 -9.93
CA LEU A 10 -30.24 -11.57 -10.12
C LEU A 10 -30.17 -10.23 -9.39
N ASP A 11 -31.20 -9.39 -9.47
CA ASP A 11 -31.26 -8.06 -8.84
C ASP A 11 -31.11 -8.14 -7.32
N GLU A 12 -31.64 -9.19 -6.67
CA GLU A 12 -31.53 -9.44 -5.23
C GLU A 12 -30.14 -9.92 -4.78
N ARG A 13 -29.22 -10.25 -5.71
CA ARG A 13 -27.88 -10.75 -5.35
C ARG A 13 -27.10 -9.65 -4.60
N PRO A 14 -26.35 -10.00 -3.53
CA PRO A 14 -25.63 -9.02 -2.73
C PRO A 14 -24.69 -8.12 -3.54
N ILE A 15 -24.08 -8.63 -4.60
CA ILE A 15 -23.16 -7.87 -5.47
C ILE A 15 -23.79 -6.60 -6.06
N ASN A 16 -25.11 -6.55 -6.27
CA ASN A 16 -25.78 -5.36 -6.81
C ASN A 16 -25.96 -4.23 -5.78
N LYS A 17 -25.57 -4.47 -4.52
CA LYS A 17 -25.44 -3.42 -3.50
C LYS A 17 -24.09 -2.72 -3.55
N ASP A 18 -23.13 -3.28 -4.30
CA ASP A 18 -21.86 -2.61 -4.56
C ASP A 18 -22.08 -1.47 -5.56
N SER A 19 -21.19 -0.48 -5.50
CA SER A 19 -21.18 0.61 -6.47
C SER A 19 -20.18 0.30 -7.57
N PHE A 20 -20.63 0.37 -8.82
CA PHE A 20 -19.80 0.26 -10.01
C PHE A 20 -19.91 1.56 -10.79
N VAL A 21 -18.77 2.07 -11.25
CA VAL A 21 -18.69 3.30 -12.02
C VAL A 21 -17.92 3.07 -13.32
N HIS A 22 -18.19 3.90 -14.31
CA HIS A 22 -17.38 3.95 -15.51
C HIS A 22 -16.07 4.68 -15.21
N GLU A 23 -15.02 4.35 -15.96
CA GLU A 23 -13.77 5.09 -15.88
C GLU A 23 -14.00 6.56 -16.22
N TRP A 24 -13.35 7.43 -15.46
CA TRP A 24 -13.35 8.87 -15.67
C TRP A 24 -11.92 9.39 -15.42
N PRO A 25 -11.02 9.27 -16.43
CA PRO A 25 -9.60 9.54 -16.27
C PRO A 25 -9.27 10.98 -15.86
N GLU A 26 -10.05 11.97 -16.31
CA GLU A 26 -9.83 13.39 -16.00
C GLU A 26 -9.84 13.70 -14.50
N VAL A 27 -10.54 12.87 -13.71
CA VAL A 27 -10.60 12.98 -12.25
C VAL A 27 -9.90 11.81 -11.54
N GLY A 28 -9.14 10.99 -12.29
CA GLY A 28 -8.36 9.87 -11.74
C GLY A 28 -9.20 8.66 -11.32
N LEU A 29 -10.46 8.56 -11.76
CA LEU A 29 -11.26 7.35 -11.61
C LEU A 29 -10.90 6.35 -12.70
N ILE A 30 -9.65 5.89 -12.68
CA ILE A 30 -9.11 4.86 -13.56
C ILE A 30 -7.96 4.17 -12.84
N VAL A 31 -7.97 2.83 -12.82
CA VAL A 31 -7.04 2.08 -11.95
C VAL A 31 -5.65 1.96 -12.55
N THR A 32 -5.54 1.91 -13.87
CA THR A 32 -4.26 1.82 -14.62
C THR A 32 -4.47 2.41 -16.01
N ASP A 33 -3.39 2.72 -16.71
CA ASP A 33 -3.40 3.06 -18.13
C ASP A 33 -4.19 4.34 -18.43
N SER A 34 -4.09 5.33 -17.55
CA SER A 34 -4.68 6.64 -17.82
C SER A 34 -4.03 7.21 -19.08
N PRO A 35 -4.79 7.85 -19.99
CA PRO A 35 -4.20 8.61 -21.10
C PRO A 35 -3.32 9.77 -20.61
N TYR A 36 -3.48 10.18 -19.35
CA TYR A 36 -2.67 11.20 -18.70
C TYR A 36 -1.49 10.62 -17.92
N ASP A 37 -1.29 9.30 -17.82
CA ASP A 37 -0.09 8.77 -17.19
C ASP A 37 1.15 9.08 -18.04
N PRO A 38 2.29 9.42 -17.42
CA PRO A 38 3.50 9.70 -18.17
C PRO A 38 4.08 8.43 -18.79
N LYS A 39 4.84 8.61 -19.88
CA LYS A 39 5.68 7.53 -20.41
C LYS A 39 6.96 7.42 -19.56
N PRO A 40 7.53 6.22 -19.38
CA PRO A 40 8.77 6.08 -18.64
C PRO A 40 9.93 6.78 -19.35
N SER A 41 10.61 7.66 -18.64
CA SER A 41 11.85 8.29 -19.07
C SER A 41 12.67 8.73 -17.87
N LEU A 42 13.98 8.79 -18.06
CA LEU A 42 14.91 9.24 -17.03
C LEU A 42 16.17 9.78 -17.70
N SER A 43 16.52 11.02 -17.37
CA SER A 43 17.72 11.67 -17.88
C SER A 43 18.62 12.12 -16.74
N LEU A 44 19.92 11.84 -16.85
CA LEU A 44 20.93 12.18 -15.84
C LEU A 44 21.94 13.19 -16.38
N SER A 45 22.36 14.13 -15.54
CA SER A 45 23.49 15.03 -15.81
C SER A 45 24.35 15.16 -14.56
N LYS A 46 25.65 14.88 -14.70
CA LYS A 46 26.65 14.94 -13.60
C LYS A 46 26.21 14.17 -12.34
N GLY A 47 25.62 12.98 -12.52
CA GLY A 47 25.17 12.12 -11.41
C GLY A 47 23.89 12.59 -10.71
N ARG A 48 23.13 13.51 -11.32
CA ARG A 48 21.85 14.01 -10.81
C ARG A 48 20.76 13.79 -11.85
N VAL A 49 19.57 13.40 -11.40
CA VAL A 49 18.38 13.34 -12.25
C VAL A 49 18.02 14.76 -12.71
N VAL A 50 17.90 14.97 -14.02
CA VAL A 50 17.49 16.24 -14.63
C VAL A 50 16.12 16.17 -15.30
N GLU A 51 15.61 14.97 -15.54
CA GLU A 51 14.24 14.71 -16.00
C GLU A 51 13.83 13.31 -15.54
N MET A 52 12.57 13.13 -15.16
CA MET A 52 11.98 11.85 -14.75
C MET A 52 10.52 11.80 -15.21
N ASP A 53 10.13 10.69 -15.86
CA ASP A 53 8.77 10.44 -16.36
C ASP A 53 8.17 11.62 -17.13
N GLY A 54 8.99 12.26 -17.97
CA GLY A 54 8.65 13.37 -18.84
C GLY A 54 8.66 14.74 -18.17
N VAL A 55 8.96 14.81 -16.86
CA VAL A 55 8.98 16.05 -16.09
C VAL A 55 10.42 16.55 -15.93
N PRO A 56 10.76 17.74 -16.46
CA PRO A 56 12.08 18.32 -16.28
C PRO A 56 12.26 18.78 -14.83
N ARG A 57 13.50 18.78 -14.34
CA ARG A 57 13.79 19.00 -12.91
C ARG A 57 13.25 20.33 -12.35
N GLU A 58 13.23 21.37 -13.16
CA GLU A 58 12.69 22.68 -12.80
C GLU A 58 11.17 22.67 -12.53
N GLU A 59 10.44 21.74 -13.14
CA GLU A 59 8.99 21.54 -13.02
C GLU A 59 8.62 20.44 -12.02
N MET A 60 9.61 19.66 -11.54
CA MET A 60 9.39 18.62 -10.55
C MET A 60 8.76 19.19 -9.27
N ASP A 61 7.67 18.56 -8.86
CA ASP A 61 6.98 18.82 -7.61
C ASP A 61 7.76 18.25 -6.40
N MET A 62 7.24 18.38 -5.18
CA MET A 62 7.93 17.87 -3.99
C MET A 62 8.14 16.35 -4.00
N ILE A 63 7.25 15.59 -4.63
CA ILE A 63 7.31 14.14 -4.70
C ILE A 63 8.35 13.72 -5.73
N ASP A 64 8.32 14.33 -6.92
CA ASP A 64 9.28 14.07 -7.99
C ASP A 64 10.70 14.38 -7.51
N ARG A 65 10.90 15.54 -6.86
CA ARG A 65 12.20 15.92 -6.30
C ARG A 65 12.67 14.91 -5.25
N PHE A 66 11.78 14.47 -4.38
CA PHE A 66 12.12 13.51 -3.34
C PHE A 66 12.51 12.15 -3.95
N ILE A 67 11.73 11.64 -4.89
CA ILE A 67 12.02 10.38 -5.59
C ILE A 67 13.35 10.47 -6.33
N ALA A 68 13.54 11.54 -7.11
CA ALA A 68 14.72 11.77 -7.92
C ALA A 68 16.02 11.85 -7.10
N ASP A 69 15.95 12.40 -5.88
CA ASP A 69 17.12 12.61 -5.03
C ASP A 69 17.33 11.50 -3.98
N HIS A 70 16.32 10.69 -3.66
CA HIS A 70 16.37 9.75 -2.53
C HIS A 70 15.93 8.31 -2.82
N ALA A 71 15.10 8.05 -3.85
CA ALA A 71 14.50 6.72 -4.04
C ALA A 71 15.22 5.83 -5.06
N LEU A 72 15.81 6.45 -6.09
CA LEU A 72 16.41 5.75 -7.23
C LEU A 72 17.88 5.40 -7.00
N ASP A 73 18.25 4.17 -7.37
CA ASP A 73 19.65 3.75 -7.51
C ASP A 73 20.17 4.16 -8.89
N LEU A 74 20.83 5.31 -8.93
CA LEU A 74 21.37 5.88 -10.17
C LEU A 74 22.50 5.04 -10.79
N SER A 75 23.10 4.10 -10.03
CA SER A 75 24.18 3.24 -10.55
C SER A 75 23.67 2.18 -11.52
N VAL A 76 22.39 1.80 -11.42
CA VAL A 76 21.73 0.78 -12.26
C VAL A 76 20.60 1.35 -13.12
N ALA A 77 20.24 2.63 -12.92
CA ALA A 77 19.13 3.30 -13.60
C ALA A 77 19.20 3.21 -15.14
N ALA A 78 20.37 3.37 -15.75
CA ALA A 78 20.51 3.28 -17.21
C ALA A 78 20.17 1.85 -17.73
N GLU A 79 20.67 0.82 -17.06
CA GLU A 79 20.39 -0.58 -17.38
C GLU A 79 18.90 -0.88 -17.18
N ALA A 80 18.36 -0.52 -16.01
CA ALA A 80 16.97 -0.74 -15.64
C ALA A 80 15.99 -0.08 -16.60
N MET A 81 16.18 1.21 -16.92
CA MET A 81 15.29 1.96 -17.80
C MET A 81 15.38 1.47 -19.26
N SER A 82 16.54 0.96 -19.70
CA SER A 82 16.73 0.40 -21.04
C SER A 82 16.21 -1.04 -21.20
N THR A 83 16.07 -1.78 -20.10
CA THR A 83 15.56 -3.16 -20.14
C THR A 83 14.07 -3.13 -20.51
N PRO A 84 13.63 -3.89 -21.54
CA PRO A 84 12.22 -3.92 -21.92
C PRO A 84 11.33 -4.37 -20.75
N SER A 85 10.17 -3.73 -20.59
CA SER A 85 9.26 -4.02 -19.48
C SER A 85 8.71 -5.45 -19.54
N GLU A 86 8.57 -6.01 -20.74
CA GLU A 86 8.25 -7.43 -20.95
C GLU A 86 9.35 -8.36 -20.42
N THR A 87 10.62 -7.98 -20.58
CA THR A 87 11.76 -8.75 -20.05
C THR A 87 11.70 -8.79 -18.52
N PHE A 88 11.41 -7.66 -17.86
CA PHE A 88 11.17 -7.63 -16.41
C PHE A 88 10.01 -8.53 -15.99
N ALA A 89 8.88 -8.45 -16.69
CA ALA A 89 7.71 -9.26 -16.40
C ALA A 89 8.00 -10.76 -16.48
N ARG A 90 8.80 -11.18 -17.46
CA ARG A 90 9.28 -12.57 -17.58
C ARG A 90 10.23 -12.95 -16.45
N MET A 91 11.18 -12.09 -16.09
CA MET A 91 12.08 -12.32 -14.95
C MET A 91 11.32 -12.53 -13.63
N LEU A 92 10.25 -11.76 -13.41
CA LEU A 92 9.41 -11.85 -12.22
C LEU A 92 8.81 -13.25 -12.03
N VAL A 93 8.45 -13.96 -13.10
CA VAL A 93 7.89 -15.31 -13.04
C VAL A 93 8.92 -16.43 -13.28
N ASP A 94 10.09 -16.13 -13.82
CA ASP A 94 11.13 -17.13 -14.11
C ASP A 94 11.85 -17.62 -12.84
N ILE A 95 11.61 -18.87 -12.46
CA ILE A 95 12.18 -19.49 -11.25
C ILE A 95 13.72 -19.54 -11.23
N ASN A 96 14.39 -19.40 -12.38
CA ASN A 96 15.84 -19.40 -12.47
C ASN A 96 16.45 -18.03 -12.19
N ILE A 97 15.63 -16.97 -12.20
CA ILE A 97 16.08 -15.61 -11.88
C ILE A 97 15.91 -15.37 -10.38
N PRO A 98 17.00 -15.12 -9.64
CA PRO A 98 16.92 -14.87 -8.21
C PRO A 98 16.28 -13.50 -7.94
N ARG A 99 15.52 -13.42 -6.85
CA ARG A 99 14.88 -12.18 -6.34
C ARG A 99 15.85 -10.99 -6.31
N GLN A 100 17.09 -11.21 -5.89
CA GLN A 100 18.08 -10.15 -5.73
C GLN A 100 18.40 -9.42 -7.05
N GLU A 101 18.40 -10.13 -8.17
CA GLU A 101 18.66 -9.52 -9.48
C GLU A 101 17.52 -8.58 -9.89
N ILE A 102 16.28 -8.99 -9.62
CA ILE A 102 15.09 -8.18 -9.87
C ILE A 102 15.11 -6.94 -8.97
N VAL A 103 15.37 -7.09 -7.67
CA VAL A 103 15.46 -5.97 -6.72
C VAL A 103 16.53 -4.97 -7.13
N ARG A 104 17.70 -5.45 -7.60
CA ARG A 104 18.79 -4.60 -8.10
C ARG A 104 18.28 -3.71 -9.23
N LEU A 105 17.73 -4.31 -10.29
CA LEU A 105 17.24 -3.57 -11.45
C LEU A 105 16.07 -2.64 -11.12
N VAL A 106 15.10 -3.12 -10.33
CA VAL A 106 13.94 -2.33 -9.88
C VAL A 106 14.38 -1.07 -9.12
N GLY A 107 15.53 -1.10 -8.45
CA GLY A 107 16.07 0.08 -7.79
C GLY A 107 16.34 1.27 -8.72
N GLY A 108 16.56 1.02 -10.02
CA GLY A 108 16.77 2.06 -11.02
C GLY A 108 15.51 2.50 -11.79
N CYS A 109 14.34 1.93 -11.49
CA CYS A 109 13.10 2.18 -12.23
C CYS A 109 12.34 3.40 -11.69
N THR A 110 11.82 4.23 -12.59
CA THR A 110 10.88 5.32 -12.27
C THR A 110 9.47 4.78 -11.98
N ALA A 111 8.56 5.64 -11.49
CA ALA A 111 7.18 5.26 -11.19
C ALA A 111 6.48 4.74 -12.45
N ALA A 112 6.58 5.45 -13.57
CA ALA A 112 5.97 5.00 -14.82
C ALA A 112 6.58 3.67 -15.30
N LYS A 113 7.91 3.48 -15.15
CA LYS A 113 8.57 2.23 -15.55
C LYS A 113 8.04 1.04 -14.76
N LEU A 114 7.86 1.21 -13.45
CA LEU A 114 7.30 0.20 -12.58
C LEU A 114 5.89 -0.22 -13.01
N VAL A 115 5.02 0.76 -13.29
CA VAL A 115 3.68 0.49 -13.81
C VAL A 115 3.73 -0.22 -15.16
N GLU A 116 4.62 0.21 -16.08
CA GLU A 116 4.75 -0.40 -17.40
C GLU A 116 5.13 -1.89 -17.33
N ILE A 117 5.96 -2.29 -16.37
CA ILE A 117 6.32 -3.70 -16.12
C ILE A 117 5.07 -4.50 -15.72
N ILE A 118 4.33 -4.01 -14.74
CA ILE A 118 3.14 -4.66 -14.20
C ILE A 118 2.04 -4.80 -15.26
N ARG A 119 1.92 -3.83 -16.17
CA ARG A 119 0.96 -3.88 -17.29
C ARG A 119 1.11 -5.13 -18.16
N GLN A 120 2.31 -5.70 -18.25
CA GLN A 120 2.57 -6.90 -19.04
C GLN A 120 2.05 -8.20 -18.40
N MET A 121 1.56 -8.13 -17.15
CA MET A 121 1.25 -9.30 -16.35
C MET A 121 -0.25 -9.47 -16.13
N ASN A 122 -0.72 -10.72 -16.13
CA ASN A 122 -2.03 -11.09 -15.60
C ASN A 122 -1.94 -11.44 -14.10
N VAL A 123 -3.10 -11.69 -13.48
CA VAL A 123 -3.20 -11.95 -12.02
C VAL A 123 -2.42 -13.21 -11.60
N LEU A 124 -2.39 -14.27 -12.42
CA LEU A 124 -1.65 -15.50 -12.09
C LEU A 124 -0.14 -15.26 -12.09
N GLU A 125 0.35 -14.54 -13.11
CA GLU A 125 1.76 -14.15 -13.21
C GLU A 125 2.15 -13.25 -12.04
N MET A 126 1.29 -12.29 -11.67
CA MET A 126 1.52 -11.43 -10.51
C MET A 126 1.56 -12.23 -9.20
N MET A 127 0.71 -13.24 -9.02
CA MET A 127 0.76 -14.09 -7.81
C MET A 127 2.06 -14.90 -7.76
N VAL A 128 2.50 -15.49 -8.87
CA VAL A 128 3.79 -16.21 -8.93
C VAL A 128 4.94 -15.27 -8.58
N ALA A 129 4.93 -14.06 -9.14
CA ALA A 129 5.92 -13.05 -8.86
C ALA A 129 5.88 -12.60 -7.39
N LEU A 130 4.70 -12.37 -6.81
CA LEU A 130 4.54 -11.93 -5.43
C LEU A 130 5.09 -12.97 -4.44
N ALA A 131 4.85 -14.26 -4.69
CA ALA A 131 5.41 -15.35 -3.90
C ALA A 131 6.94 -15.38 -3.92
N LYS A 132 7.56 -15.01 -5.05
CA LYS A 132 9.02 -14.88 -5.19
C LYS A 132 9.56 -13.60 -4.54
N MET A 133 8.84 -12.49 -4.68
CA MET A 133 9.32 -11.15 -4.33
C MET A 133 9.08 -10.77 -2.86
N ARG A 134 8.15 -11.44 -2.16
CA ARG A 134 7.93 -11.25 -0.71
C ARG A 134 9.24 -11.26 0.07
N VAL A 135 9.40 -10.32 1.00
CA VAL A 135 10.66 -10.13 1.73
C VAL A 135 10.89 -11.26 2.73
N ARG A 136 9.87 -11.59 3.53
CA ARG A 136 9.94 -12.70 4.48
C ARG A 136 9.62 -14.03 3.81
N ARG A 137 10.38 -15.06 4.18
CA ARG A 137 10.08 -16.43 3.74
C ARG A 137 8.71 -16.89 4.21
N THR A 138 8.39 -16.64 5.48
CA THR A 138 7.13 -17.06 6.11
C THR A 138 6.15 -15.89 6.17
N PRO A 139 5.01 -15.97 5.45
CA PRO A 139 3.91 -15.04 5.59
C PRO A 139 3.45 -14.92 7.04
N ALA A 140 2.99 -13.75 7.43
CA ALA A 140 2.29 -13.52 8.68
C ALA A 140 0.90 -12.95 8.39
N ASN A 141 0.22 -12.47 9.42
CA ASN A 141 -1.09 -11.86 9.31
C ASN A 141 -1.26 -10.81 10.42
N GLN A 142 -2.07 -9.80 10.15
CA GLN A 142 -2.39 -8.71 11.06
C GLN A 142 -3.90 -8.67 11.33
N ALA A 143 -4.30 -8.27 12.54
CA ALA A 143 -5.72 -8.13 12.90
C ALA A 143 -6.06 -6.73 13.42
N HIS A 144 -7.25 -6.25 13.06
CA HIS A 144 -7.90 -5.16 13.77
C HIS A 144 -8.53 -5.67 15.07
N VAL A 145 -8.23 -4.99 16.18
CA VAL A 145 -8.83 -5.18 17.49
C VAL A 145 -9.44 -3.86 17.93
N THR A 146 -10.72 -3.70 17.62
CA THR A 146 -11.49 -2.48 17.93
C THR A 146 -12.88 -2.85 18.40
N ASN A 147 -13.53 -1.94 19.13
CA ASN A 147 -14.97 -2.03 19.36
C ASN A 147 -15.58 -0.63 19.44
N ARG A 148 -16.87 -0.52 19.10
CA ARG A 148 -17.59 0.76 18.99
C ARG A 148 -17.55 1.61 20.26
N LYS A 149 -17.39 0.99 21.44
CA LYS A 149 -17.41 1.68 22.73
C LYS A 149 -16.01 1.96 23.28
N GLU A 150 -14.96 1.54 22.58
CA GLU A 150 -13.57 1.66 23.02
C GLU A 150 -13.36 0.98 24.39
N HIS A 151 -14.13 -0.07 24.66
CA HIS A 151 -14.18 -0.71 25.97
C HIS A 151 -12.86 -1.45 26.24
N PRO A 152 -12.01 -1.01 27.19
CA PRO A 152 -10.64 -1.53 27.31
C PRO A 152 -10.59 -3.02 27.65
N ALA A 153 -11.50 -3.52 28.49
CA ALA A 153 -11.51 -4.94 28.83
C ALA A 153 -11.89 -5.84 27.64
N LEU A 154 -12.70 -5.33 26.70
CA LEU A 154 -13.07 -6.08 25.50
C LEU A 154 -11.90 -6.06 24.51
N LEU A 155 -11.27 -4.89 24.31
CA LEU A 155 -10.05 -4.78 23.51
C LEU A 155 -8.95 -5.73 23.99
N ALA A 156 -8.71 -5.81 25.30
CA ALA A 156 -7.71 -6.71 25.86
C ALA A 156 -8.07 -8.20 25.63
N ALA A 157 -9.34 -8.58 25.78
CA ALA A 157 -9.80 -9.94 25.54
C ALA A 157 -9.69 -10.32 24.05
N ASP A 158 -10.16 -9.45 23.15
CA ASP A 158 -10.10 -9.66 21.70
C ASP A 158 -8.65 -9.71 21.21
N ALA A 159 -7.76 -8.88 21.75
CA ALA A 159 -6.34 -8.91 21.44
C ALA A 159 -5.66 -10.21 21.89
N ALA A 160 -6.03 -10.74 23.06
CA ALA A 160 -5.54 -12.03 23.53
C ALA A 160 -6.02 -13.18 22.63
N GLU A 161 -7.30 -13.15 22.22
CA GLU A 161 -7.84 -14.13 21.29
C GLU A 161 -7.15 -14.04 19.91
N ALA A 162 -6.99 -12.84 19.35
CA ALA A 162 -6.31 -12.62 18.08
C ALA A 162 -4.87 -13.16 18.13
N ALA A 163 -4.13 -12.85 19.19
CA ALA A 163 -2.78 -13.37 19.38
C ALA A 163 -2.73 -14.91 19.41
N LEU A 164 -3.69 -15.56 20.09
CA LEU A 164 -3.81 -17.04 20.13
C LEU A 164 -4.20 -17.64 18.77
N ARG A 165 -4.98 -16.93 17.95
CA ARG A 165 -5.35 -17.35 16.59
C ARG A 165 -4.20 -17.25 15.59
N GLY A 166 -3.11 -16.57 15.95
CA GLY A 166 -1.85 -16.59 15.22
C GLY A 166 -1.40 -15.24 14.66
N PHE A 167 -2.20 -14.17 14.80
CA PHE A 167 -1.86 -12.84 14.31
C PHE A 167 -0.55 -12.34 14.93
N ALA A 168 0.39 -11.93 14.08
CA ALA A 168 1.70 -11.44 14.49
C ALA A 168 1.68 -9.96 14.86
N GLU A 169 0.69 -9.23 14.34
CA GLU A 169 0.47 -7.82 14.60
C GLU A 169 -1.02 -7.58 14.90
N ASN A 170 -1.29 -6.76 15.91
CA ASN A 170 -2.64 -6.31 16.25
C ASN A 170 -2.69 -4.78 16.18
N GLU A 171 -3.67 -4.27 15.46
CA GLU A 171 -3.94 -2.84 15.35
C GLU A 171 -5.20 -2.47 16.12
N THR A 172 -5.20 -1.30 16.74
CA THR A 172 -6.43 -0.65 17.20
C THR A 172 -6.53 0.77 16.68
N THR A 173 -7.73 1.34 16.74
CA THR A 173 -7.98 2.75 16.49
C THR A 173 -9.14 3.20 17.39
N VAL A 174 -9.61 4.44 17.22
CA VAL A 174 -10.56 5.12 18.11
C VAL A 174 -11.65 5.80 17.32
N GLY A 175 -12.89 5.76 17.85
CA GLY A 175 -13.96 6.66 17.44
C GLY A 175 -13.90 8.01 18.17
N VAL A 176 -13.30 8.05 19.37
CA VAL A 176 -13.07 9.24 20.19
C VAL A 176 -11.59 9.34 20.50
N ALA A 177 -10.89 10.29 19.85
CA ALA A 177 -9.43 10.45 19.91
C ALA A 177 -8.80 10.35 21.31
N ARG A 178 -9.50 10.84 22.35
CA ARG A 178 -9.02 10.83 23.74
C ARG A 178 -8.88 9.43 24.35
N TYR A 179 -9.50 8.40 23.77
CA TYR A 179 -9.35 7.01 24.22
C TYR A 179 -8.08 6.33 23.71
N ALA A 180 -7.31 6.94 22.80
CA ALA A 180 -6.15 6.30 22.17
C ALA A 180 -5.15 5.71 23.18
N PRO A 181 -4.80 6.38 24.29
CA PRO A 181 -3.91 5.77 25.29
C PRO A 181 -4.49 4.50 25.94
N PHE A 182 -5.81 4.47 26.22
CA PHE A 182 -6.45 3.29 26.80
C PHE A 182 -6.58 2.16 25.79
N ASN A 183 -6.89 2.46 24.53
CA ASN A 183 -6.95 1.44 23.48
C ASN A 183 -5.58 0.81 23.26
N ALA A 184 -4.55 1.65 23.09
CA ALA A 184 -3.17 1.19 22.93
C ALA A 184 -2.72 0.30 24.09
N LEU A 185 -2.94 0.75 25.34
CA LEU A 185 -2.61 -0.02 26.53
C LEU A 185 -3.37 -1.35 26.59
N ALA A 186 -4.67 -1.34 26.29
CA ALA A 186 -5.51 -2.52 26.36
C ALA A 186 -5.06 -3.61 25.39
N ILE A 187 -4.83 -3.25 24.12
CA ILE A 187 -4.38 -4.24 23.13
C ILE A 187 -2.94 -4.69 23.39
N LEU A 188 -2.06 -3.82 23.92
CA LEU A 188 -0.70 -4.19 24.28
C LEU A 188 -0.73 -5.29 25.34
N VAL A 189 -1.48 -5.08 26.43
CA VAL A 189 -1.64 -6.07 27.50
C VAL A 189 -2.29 -7.34 26.97
N GLY A 190 -3.42 -7.23 26.27
CA GLY A 190 -4.16 -8.37 25.74
C GLY A 190 -3.32 -9.23 24.80
N SER A 191 -2.62 -8.61 23.86
CA SER A 191 -1.79 -9.31 22.88
C SER A 191 -0.67 -10.11 23.57
N GLN A 192 -0.01 -9.53 24.58
CA GLN A 192 1.03 -10.24 25.33
C GLN A 192 0.47 -11.37 26.20
N VAL A 193 -0.77 -11.25 26.69
CA VAL A 193 -1.46 -12.33 27.43
C VAL A 193 -1.76 -13.51 26.50
N GLY A 194 -2.21 -13.25 25.27
CA GLY A 194 -2.51 -14.31 24.31
C GLY A 194 -1.25 -15.00 23.78
N ARG A 195 -0.30 -14.23 23.26
CA ARG A 195 1.00 -14.74 22.78
C ARG A 195 2.08 -13.68 22.90
N GLY A 196 3.07 -13.92 23.78
CA GLY A 196 4.23 -13.04 23.91
C GLY A 196 4.93 -12.80 22.57
N GLY A 197 5.25 -11.53 22.28
CA GLY A 197 5.92 -11.11 21.05
C GLY A 197 5.01 -10.63 19.92
N VAL A 198 3.68 -10.64 20.08
CA VAL A 198 2.76 -9.98 19.14
C VAL A 198 2.98 -8.47 19.20
N LEU A 199 3.15 -7.83 18.04
CA LEU A 199 3.33 -6.39 17.96
C LEU A 199 1.98 -5.66 17.98
N THR A 200 1.93 -4.47 18.55
CA THR A 200 0.71 -3.69 18.68
C THR A 200 0.88 -2.24 18.25
N GLN A 201 -0.09 -1.71 17.51
CA GLN A 201 -0.17 -0.29 17.15
C GLN A 201 -1.52 0.33 17.48
N CYS A 202 -1.57 1.66 17.55
CA CYS A 202 -2.81 2.42 17.69
C CYS A 202 -2.88 3.52 16.61
N ALA A 203 -3.58 3.25 15.51
CA ALA A 203 -3.69 4.14 14.36
C ALA A 203 -4.50 5.40 14.69
N VAL A 204 -3.82 6.54 14.77
CA VAL A 204 -4.35 7.88 15.08
C VAL A 204 -3.47 8.93 14.40
N GLU A 205 -3.82 10.22 14.53
CA GLU A 205 -3.00 11.35 14.06
C GLU A 205 -1.52 11.20 14.45
N GLU A 206 -0.62 11.56 13.53
CA GLU A 206 0.80 11.23 13.55
C GLU A 206 1.54 11.71 14.81
N GLY A 207 1.28 12.94 15.23
CA GLY A 207 1.84 13.51 16.44
C GLY A 207 1.38 12.79 17.71
N VAL A 208 0.11 12.39 17.78
CA VAL A 208 -0.41 11.55 18.87
C VAL A 208 0.18 10.14 18.80
N ASN A 209 0.23 9.53 17.62
CA ASN A 209 0.76 8.19 17.39
C ASN A 209 2.23 8.10 17.83
N LEU A 210 3.05 9.10 17.48
CA LEU A 210 4.46 9.19 17.89
C LEU A 210 4.62 9.31 19.40
N ARG A 211 3.76 10.11 20.06
CA ARG A 211 3.75 10.24 21.52
C ARG A 211 3.35 8.94 22.21
N LEU A 212 2.44 8.15 21.64
CA LEU A 212 2.09 6.83 22.17
C LEU A 212 3.29 5.87 22.06
N GLY A 213 3.98 5.87 20.92
CA GLY A 213 5.20 5.09 20.70
C GLY A 213 6.32 5.47 21.68
N PHE A 214 6.58 6.78 21.86
CA PHE A 214 7.61 7.26 22.79
C PHE A 214 7.29 6.96 24.26
N LYS A 215 6.01 6.80 24.60
CA LYS A 215 5.57 6.38 25.93
C LYS A 215 5.56 4.86 26.12
N GLY A 216 5.93 4.09 25.08
CA GLY A 216 5.95 2.62 25.13
C GLY A 216 4.55 2.00 25.18
N LEU A 217 3.52 2.70 24.68
CA LEU A 217 2.15 2.17 24.62
C LEU A 217 1.87 1.39 23.32
N THR A 218 2.74 1.51 22.33
CA THR A 218 2.74 0.74 21.09
C THR A 218 4.14 0.19 20.83
N THR A 219 4.23 -0.91 20.09
CA THR A 219 5.53 -1.54 19.73
C THR A 219 5.92 -1.26 18.28
N TYR A 220 4.98 -0.79 17.46
CA TYR A 220 5.21 -0.32 16.10
C TYR A 220 4.15 0.72 15.68
N ALA A 221 4.36 1.34 14.53
CA ALA A 221 3.37 2.18 13.84
C ALA A 221 3.34 1.85 12.33
N GLU A 222 2.18 1.85 11.71
CA GLU A 222 2.03 1.55 10.28
C GLU A 222 1.27 2.61 9.52
N THR A 223 0.23 3.20 10.11
CA THR A 223 -0.60 4.24 9.46
C THR A 223 0.11 5.59 9.36
N LEU A 224 1.36 5.57 8.92
CA LEU A 224 2.19 6.72 8.60
C LEU A 224 1.97 7.03 7.11
N SER A 225 0.91 7.75 6.79
CA SER A 225 0.38 7.82 5.41
C SER A 225 1.27 8.62 4.45
N VAL A 226 1.45 8.13 3.22
CA VAL A 226 2.08 8.86 2.10
C VAL A 226 1.16 8.87 0.88
N TYR A 227 1.30 9.88 0.02
CA TYR A 227 0.37 10.15 -1.07
C TYR A 227 1.09 10.43 -2.40
N GLY A 228 0.39 10.22 -3.51
CA GLY A 228 0.96 10.26 -4.85
C GLY A 228 0.93 11.63 -5.52
N THR A 229 0.33 12.65 -4.90
CA THR A 229 0.26 14.04 -5.41
C THR A 229 0.48 15.07 -4.31
N GLU A 230 0.92 16.28 -4.68
CA GLU A 230 1.18 17.33 -3.69
C GLU A 230 -0.07 17.72 -2.92
N GLY A 231 -1.19 17.88 -3.63
CA GLY A 231 -2.47 18.24 -3.03
C GLY A 231 -2.93 17.22 -1.99
N ALA A 232 -2.82 15.93 -2.29
CA ALA A 232 -3.16 14.87 -1.34
C ALA A 232 -2.20 14.84 -0.14
N PHE A 233 -0.91 15.07 -0.35
CA PHE A 233 0.05 15.15 0.76
C PHE A 233 -0.24 16.31 1.71
N ILE A 234 -0.54 17.49 1.16
CA ILE A 234 -0.88 18.69 1.93
C ILE A 234 -2.18 18.48 2.72
N ASP A 235 -3.22 17.92 2.11
CA ASP A 235 -4.47 17.59 2.81
C ASP A 235 -4.29 16.46 3.83
N GLY A 236 -3.27 15.61 3.63
CA GLY A 236 -2.76 14.64 4.59
C GLY A 236 -1.89 15.24 5.71
N ASP A 237 -1.73 16.57 5.74
CA ASP A 237 -0.94 17.36 6.70
C ASP A 237 0.55 17.01 6.73
N ASP A 238 1.11 16.62 5.58
CA ASP A 238 2.49 16.15 5.49
C ASP A 238 3.17 16.46 4.15
N THR A 239 4.47 16.21 4.11
CA THR A 239 5.33 16.24 2.94
C THR A 239 6.20 14.99 2.91
N PRO A 240 6.84 14.63 1.79
CA PRO A 240 7.81 13.54 1.77
C PRO A 240 8.92 13.69 2.82
N TRP A 241 9.38 14.92 3.11
CA TRP A 241 10.40 15.18 4.12
C TRP A 241 9.89 15.06 5.55
N SER A 242 8.69 15.54 5.87
CA SER A 242 8.13 15.38 7.22
C SER A 242 7.88 13.90 7.52
N LYS A 243 7.41 13.12 6.55
CA LYS A 243 7.28 11.65 6.68
C LYS A 243 8.62 10.96 6.85
N ALA A 244 9.64 11.30 6.05
CA ALA A 244 10.98 10.72 6.20
C ALA A 244 11.59 11.07 7.57
N PHE A 245 11.37 12.30 8.05
CA PHE A 245 11.77 12.70 9.39
C PHE A 245 11.00 11.95 10.48
N LEU A 246 9.69 11.75 10.32
CA LEU A 246 8.85 10.98 11.23
C LEU A 246 9.30 9.51 11.32
N ALA A 247 9.57 8.86 10.18
CA ALA A 247 10.15 7.52 10.13
C ALA A 247 11.45 7.45 10.93
N SER A 248 12.34 8.43 10.72
CA SER A 248 13.60 8.55 11.45
C SER A 248 13.39 8.81 12.95
N ALA A 249 12.35 9.57 13.32
CA ALA A 249 12.00 9.83 14.72
C ALA A 249 11.57 8.54 15.42
N TYR A 250 10.77 7.67 14.80
CA TYR A 250 10.48 6.35 15.34
C TYR A 250 11.72 5.45 15.41
N ALA A 251 12.50 5.38 14.33
CA ALA A 251 13.70 4.55 14.26
C ALA A 251 14.74 4.93 15.34
N SER A 252 14.90 6.24 15.62
CA SER A 252 15.79 6.72 16.67
C SER A 252 15.38 6.30 18.09
N ARG A 253 14.15 5.79 18.27
CA ARG A 253 13.63 5.22 19.53
C ARG A 253 13.49 3.70 19.47
N GLY A 254 14.01 3.07 18.41
CA GLY A 254 13.95 1.62 18.23
C GLY A 254 12.54 1.08 17.97
N VAL A 255 11.62 1.93 17.51
CA VAL A 255 10.23 1.54 17.22
C VAL A 255 10.13 1.13 15.75
N LYS A 256 9.61 -0.08 15.47
CA LYS A 256 9.34 -0.54 14.11
C LYS A 256 8.31 0.38 13.47
N ILE A 257 8.51 0.71 12.20
CA ILE A 257 7.51 1.42 11.41
C ILE A 257 7.33 0.81 10.05
N ARG A 258 6.17 1.06 9.44
CA ARG A 258 6.02 1.11 8.00
C ARG A 258 5.17 2.33 7.63
N PHE A 259 5.15 2.67 6.35
CA PHE A 259 4.21 3.67 5.83
C PHE A 259 2.92 3.02 5.37
N THR A 260 1.88 3.81 5.17
CA THR A 260 0.65 3.37 4.51
C THR A 260 0.42 4.18 3.25
N SER A 261 0.08 3.49 2.16
CA SER A 261 -0.40 4.08 0.91
C SER A 261 -1.52 3.20 0.36
N GLY A 262 -1.96 3.48 -0.86
CA GLY A 262 -2.95 2.62 -1.51
C GLY A 262 -3.64 3.30 -2.67
N THR A 263 -3.88 2.52 -3.73
CA THR A 263 -4.61 3.01 -4.89
C THR A 263 -5.97 3.61 -4.50
N GLY A 264 -6.24 4.80 -5.04
CA GLY A 264 -7.51 5.50 -4.90
C GLY A 264 -7.52 6.63 -3.88
N SER A 265 -6.48 6.77 -3.04
CA SER A 265 -6.44 7.81 -2.01
C SER A 265 -6.51 9.23 -2.60
N GLU A 266 -5.75 9.51 -3.65
CA GLU A 266 -5.67 10.82 -4.29
C GLU A 266 -6.96 11.15 -5.03
N ALA A 267 -7.57 10.15 -5.70
CA ALA A 267 -8.87 10.32 -6.35
C ALA A 267 -9.98 10.58 -5.32
N LEU A 268 -9.96 9.88 -4.18
CA LEU A 268 -10.90 10.11 -3.08
C LEU A 268 -10.72 11.48 -2.43
N MET A 269 -9.48 11.96 -2.33
CA MET A 269 -9.13 13.28 -1.79
C MET A 269 -9.30 14.41 -2.82
N GLY A 270 -9.59 14.10 -4.09
CA GLY A 270 -9.85 15.08 -5.14
C GLY A 270 -8.58 15.66 -5.81
N HIS A 271 -7.43 15.02 -5.63
CA HIS A 271 -6.11 15.49 -6.09
C HIS A 271 -5.41 14.49 -6.99
N SER A 272 -6.12 13.79 -7.88
CA SER A 272 -5.51 12.73 -8.72
C SER A 272 -4.69 13.24 -9.91
N GLU A 273 -4.79 14.53 -10.25
CA GLU A 273 -4.08 15.16 -11.38
C GLU A 273 -4.29 14.42 -12.73
N GLY A 274 -5.45 13.77 -12.88
CA GLY A 274 -5.80 12.95 -14.05
C GLY A 274 -5.04 11.63 -14.17
N ARG A 275 -4.12 11.32 -13.24
CA ARG A 275 -3.29 10.11 -13.30
C ARG A 275 -4.07 8.90 -12.83
N SER A 276 -3.63 7.71 -13.27
CA SER A 276 -4.21 6.46 -12.78
C SER A 276 -3.80 6.19 -11.34
N MET A 277 -4.68 5.48 -10.63
CA MET A 277 -4.44 5.14 -9.23
C MET A 277 -3.13 4.37 -9.05
N LEU A 278 -2.81 3.42 -9.96
CA LEU A 278 -1.59 2.61 -9.86
C LEU A 278 -0.32 3.42 -10.12
N TYR A 279 -0.35 4.44 -10.98
CA TYR A 279 0.78 5.36 -11.17
C TYR A 279 1.04 6.19 -9.91
N LEU A 280 -0.01 6.76 -9.32
CA LEU A 280 0.11 7.54 -8.09
C LEU A 280 0.62 6.67 -6.93
N GLU A 281 0.13 5.43 -6.82
CA GLU A 281 0.64 4.48 -5.84
C GLU A 281 2.11 4.09 -6.09
N ALA A 282 2.55 3.97 -7.35
CA ALA A 282 3.97 3.77 -7.63
C ALA A 282 4.85 4.93 -7.15
N ARG A 283 4.33 6.18 -7.20
CA ARG A 283 5.00 7.34 -6.58
C ARG A 283 5.05 7.21 -5.05
N CYS A 284 3.94 6.83 -4.41
CA CYS A 284 3.89 6.55 -2.97
C CYS A 284 4.95 5.54 -2.52
N LEU A 285 5.10 4.45 -3.28
CA LEU A 285 6.06 3.39 -2.97
C LEU A 285 7.51 3.84 -3.14
N LEU A 286 7.80 4.69 -4.13
CA LEU A 286 9.13 5.29 -4.28
C LEU A 286 9.42 6.30 -3.17
N VAL A 287 8.44 7.09 -2.73
CA VAL A 287 8.58 7.94 -1.52
C VAL A 287 8.87 7.08 -0.30
N THR A 288 8.13 5.98 -0.13
CA THR A 288 8.33 5.04 0.99
C THR A 288 9.75 4.47 1.02
N ARG A 289 10.24 4.03 -0.14
CA ARG A 289 11.62 3.55 -0.32
C ARG A 289 12.64 4.66 -0.04
N GLY A 290 12.47 5.84 -0.62
CA GLY A 290 13.39 6.97 -0.47
C GLY A 290 13.45 7.52 0.96
N ALA A 291 12.36 7.41 1.71
CA ALA A 291 12.30 7.74 3.13
C ALA A 291 13.04 6.72 4.03
N GLY A 292 13.46 5.58 3.48
CA GLY A 292 14.11 4.52 4.22
C GLY A 292 13.16 3.72 5.12
N SER A 293 11.85 3.76 4.85
CA SER A 293 10.91 2.86 5.52
C SER A 293 11.22 1.42 5.14
N GLN A 294 11.21 0.52 6.12
CA GLN A 294 11.46 -0.91 5.90
C GLN A 294 10.28 -1.62 5.18
N GLY A 295 9.09 -1.02 5.21
CA GLY A 295 7.88 -1.61 4.67
C GLY A 295 6.81 -0.59 4.32
N VAL A 296 5.72 -1.12 3.77
CA VAL A 296 4.50 -0.41 3.44
C VAL A 296 3.28 -1.28 3.73
N GLN A 297 2.20 -0.65 4.18
CA GLN A 297 0.85 -1.18 4.06
C GLN A 297 0.22 -0.58 2.80
N ASN A 298 -0.09 -1.42 1.81
CA ASN A 298 -0.81 -1.00 0.61
C ASN A 298 -1.74 -2.12 0.11
N GLY A 299 -2.40 -1.90 -1.03
CA GLY A 299 -3.49 -2.74 -1.51
C GLY A 299 -4.83 -2.01 -1.36
N SER A 300 -4.84 -0.72 -1.71
CA SER A 300 -5.92 0.27 -1.55
C SER A 300 -6.36 0.57 -0.12
N ILE A 301 -6.29 -0.39 0.80
CA ILE A 301 -6.54 -0.20 2.24
C ILE A 301 -7.95 0.38 2.44
N SER A 302 -8.04 1.55 3.08
CA SER A 302 -9.30 2.25 3.37
C SER A 302 -10.01 2.76 2.11
N CYS A 303 -9.32 2.83 0.97
CA CYS A 303 -9.89 3.28 -0.30
C CYS A 303 -10.42 2.14 -1.17
N VAL A 304 -10.39 0.87 -0.71
CA VAL A 304 -10.64 -0.34 -1.53
C VAL A 304 -11.92 -0.30 -2.36
N ALA A 305 -12.98 0.32 -1.85
CA ALA A 305 -14.25 0.45 -2.56
C ALA A 305 -14.11 1.23 -3.87
N LEU A 306 -13.16 2.16 -3.97
CA LEU A 306 -12.98 3.02 -5.13
C LEU A 306 -12.30 2.29 -6.29
N PRO A 307 -11.10 1.66 -6.18
CA PRO A 307 -10.59 0.83 -7.25
C PRO A 307 -11.53 -0.33 -7.59
N GLU A 308 -12.17 -0.96 -6.58
CA GLU A 308 -13.12 -2.03 -6.85
C GLU A 308 -14.36 -1.57 -7.60
N SER A 309 -14.75 -0.30 -7.53
CA SER A 309 -15.85 0.22 -8.34
C SER A 309 -15.51 0.31 -9.83
N LEU A 310 -14.23 0.17 -10.20
CA LEU A 310 -13.71 0.35 -11.55
C LEU A 310 -13.27 -0.97 -12.20
N PRO A 311 -13.25 -1.04 -13.55
CA PRO A 311 -12.68 -2.19 -14.27
C PRO A 311 -11.24 -2.48 -13.85
N GLY A 312 -10.94 -3.75 -13.54
CA GLY A 312 -9.57 -4.17 -13.21
C GLY A 312 -9.09 -3.81 -11.80
N GLY A 313 -9.91 -3.22 -10.93
CA GLY A 313 -9.52 -2.79 -9.58
C GLY A 313 -8.83 -3.85 -8.73
N VAL A 314 -9.38 -5.07 -8.68
CA VAL A 314 -8.76 -6.17 -7.92
C VAL A 314 -7.37 -6.53 -8.47
N ARG A 315 -7.17 -6.46 -9.79
CA ARG A 315 -5.85 -6.66 -10.40
C ARG A 315 -4.89 -5.52 -10.03
N ALA A 316 -5.36 -4.26 -10.02
CA ALA A 316 -4.55 -3.11 -9.62
C ALA A 316 -4.10 -3.20 -8.15
N ILE A 317 -4.98 -3.69 -7.27
CA ILE A 317 -4.67 -3.95 -5.86
C ILE A 317 -3.58 -5.03 -5.69
N LEU A 318 -3.62 -6.10 -6.48
CA LEU A 318 -2.53 -7.08 -6.47
C LEU A 318 -1.23 -6.48 -7.03
N ALA A 319 -1.35 -5.68 -8.09
CA ALA A 319 -0.25 -5.03 -8.77
C ALA A 319 0.54 -4.11 -7.83
N GLU A 320 -0.11 -3.25 -7.05
CA GLU A 320 0.59 -2.38 -6.09
C GLU A 320 1.30 -3.17 -4.98
N ASN A 321 0.75 -4.29 -4.51
CA ASN A 321 1.43 -5.17 -3.56
C ASN A 321 2.71 -5.77 -4.18
N LEU A 322 2.63 -6.17 -5.46
CA LEU A 322 3.78 -6.66 -6.20
C LEU A 322 4.83 -5.55 -6.38
N LEU A 323 4.42 -4.32 -6.71
CA LEU A 323 5.34 -3.18 -6.79
C LEU A 323 6.09 -2.94 -5.48
N ALA A 324 5.39 -3.00 -4.34
CA ALA A 324 6.01 -2.85 -3.02
C ALA A 324 7.10 -3.91 -2.78
N THR A 325 6.79 -5.18 -3.02
CA THR A 325 7.75 -6.28 -2.81
C THR A 325 8.90 -6.27 -3.83
N MET A 326 8.65 -5.83 -5.07
CA MET A 326 9.68 -5.57 -6.09
C MET A 326 10.66 -4.49 -5.64
N LEU A 327 10.15 -3.44 -5.01
CA LEU A 327 10.95 -2.36 -4.41
C LEU A 327 11.66 -2.78 -3.12
N ASN A 328 11.58 -4.07 -2.74
CA ASN A 328 12.19 -4.66 -1.56
C ASN A 328 11.64 -4.10 -0.24
N LEU A 329 10.36 -3.72 -0.22
CA LEU A 329 9.65 -3.31 0.97
C LEU A 329 8.89 -4.51 1.56
N GLU A 330 8.89 -4.63 2.90
CA GLU A 330 7.90 -5.47 3.60
C GLU A 330 6.50 -5.00 3.20
N CYS A 331 5.60 -5.93 2.83
CA CYS A 331 4.27 -5.59 2.32
C CYS A 331 3.16 -6.15 3.23
N ALA A 332 2.48 -5.25 3.95
CA ALA A 332 1.19 -5.52 4.60
C ALA A 332 0.07 -5.23 3.60
N SER A 333 -0.53 -6.29 3.07
CA SER A 333 -1.13 -6.27 1.73
C SER A 333 -2.63 -5.93 1.67
N GLY A 334 -3.09 -5.10 2.61
CA GLY A 334 -4.49 -4.74 2.78
C GLY A 334 -5.33 -5.95 3.20
N ASN A 335 -6.51 -6.11 2.59
CA ASN A 335 -7.53 -7.10 3.04
C ASN A 335 -8.13 -6.80 4.42
N ASP A 336 -8.08 -5.53 4.78
CA ASP A 336 -8.36 -4.93 6.08
C ASP A 336 -9.65 -4.08 6.08
N ALA A 337 -10.17 -3.73 4.89
CA ALA A 337 -11.39 -2.94 4.70
C ALA A 337 -12.52 -3.69 3.97
N LEU A 338 -13.75 -3.21 4.18
CA LEU A 338 -14.95 -3.76 3.52
C LEU A 338 -14.97 -3.42 2.03
N ALA A 339 -14.76 -4.44 1.19
CA ALA A 339 -14.67 -4.27 -0.26
C ALA A 339 -15.99 -4.51 -1.03
N SER A 340 -16.81 -5.47 -0.57
CA SER A 340 -18.03 -5.87 -1.29
C SER A 340 -19.07 -6.52 -0.38
N HIS A 341 -20.35 -6.42 -0.75
CA HIS A 341 -21.45 -7.18 -0.13
C HIS A 341 -21.47 -8.66 -0.56
N SER A 342 -20.74 -9.02 -1.60
CA SER A 342 -20.64 -10.38 -2.13
C SER A 342 -19.46 -11.14 -1.52
N ASP A 343 -19.75 -12.26 -0.86
CA ASP A 343 -18.69 -13.13 -0.32
C ASP A 343 -17.80 -13.72 -1.41
N ILE A 344 -18.36 -14.01 -2.59
CA ILE A 344 -17.58 -14.48 -3.75
C ILE A 344 -16.56 -13.43 -4.17
N ARG A 345 -16.98 -12.16 -4.22
CA ARG A 345 -16.14 -11.04 -4.68
C ARG A 345 -15.02 -10.72 -3.68
N LYS A 346 -15.37 -10.59 -2.39
CA LYS A 346 -14.38 -10.43 -1.31
C LYS A 346 -13.37 -11.58 -1.27
N THR A 347 -13.84 -12.82 -1.44
CA THR A 347 -12.96 -13.99 -1.45
C THR A 347 -12.02 -13.96 -2.65
N ALA A 348 -12.51 -13.64 -3.85
CA ALA A 348 -11.67 -13.54 -5.05
C ALA A 348 -10.56 -12.48 -4.89
N LYS A 349 -10.89 -11.33 -4.28
CA LYS A 349 -9.89 -10.31 -3.93
C LYS A 349 -8.86 -10.83 -2.93
N LEU A 350 -9.30 -11.40 -1.81
CA LEU A 350 -8.42 -11.98 -0.79
C LEU A 350 -7.45 -13.04 -1.35
N MET A 351 -7.93 -13.90 -2.26
CA MET A 351 -7.11 -14.98 -2.84
C MET A 351 -5.87 -14.45 -3.58
N CYS A 352 -5.90 -13.22 -4.08
CA CYS A 352 -4.77 -12.61 -4.79
C CYS A 352 -3.54 -12.47 -3.89
N GLN A 353 -3.72 -12.18 -2.59
CA GLN A 353 -2.62 -12.09 -1.62
C GLN A 353 -2.47 -13.39 -0.81
N PHE A 354 -3.58 -14.04 -0.48
CA PHE A 354 -3.58 -15.24 0.37
C PHE A 354 -2.85 -16.44 -0.26
N ILE A 355 -3.08 -16.70 -1.55
CA ILE A 355 -2.47 -17.84 -2.26
C ILE A 355 -0.95 -17.71 -2.34
N PRO A 356 -0.38 -16.61 -2.85
CA PRO A 356 1.08 -16.46 -2.92
C PRO A 356 1.71 -16.19 -1.56
N GLY A 357 0.96 -15.58 -0.64
CA GLY A 357 1.40 -15.07 0.65
C GLY A 357 2.14 -13.73 0.51
N THR A 358 1.93 -12.85 1.48
CA THR A 358 2.59 -11.55 1.65
C THR A 358 3.26 -11.49 3.01
N ASP A 359 3.96 -10.40 3.33
CA ASP A 359 4.57 -10.29 4.66
C ASP A 359 3.46 -10.26 5.73
N PHE A 360 2.35 -9.55 5.46
CA PHE A 360 1.10 -9.57 6.24
C PHE A 360 -0.15 -9.58 5.35
#